data_AF-A0A4Q5QYS8-F1
#
_entry.id   AF-A0A4Q5QYS8-F1
#
_cell.length_a   1.000
_cell.length_b   1.000
_cell.length_c   1.000
_cell.angle_alpha   90.00
_cell.angle_beta   90.00
_cell.angle_gamma   90.00
#
_symmetry.space_group_name_H-M   'P 1'
#
loop_
_entity.id
_entity.type
_entity.pdbx_description
1 polymer ?
#
loop_
_entity_poly.entity_id
_entity_poly.type
_entity_poly.pdbx_seq_one_letter_code
_entity_poly.pdbx_strand_id
1 'polypeptide(L)'
;MKTNLLHIKNMVCPRCVEAVQNLLVKAGYEPMAVTLGQARLSPSTPIDPKAVAPLLREAGFDVLLDRAEQLTEQIKTVLQEYLEHLRTAPAPLTTSAFLADRFAT
;
A
#
# COMPACT_ATOMS: atom_id res chain seq x y z
N MET A 1 17.71 5.43 1.87
CA MET A 1 17.86 4.37 0.86
C MET A 1 16.73 4.52 -0.12
N LYS A 2 17.04 4.47 -1.41
CA LYS A 2 15.99 4.48 -2.44
C LYS A 2 15.35 3.10 -2.55
N THR A 3 14.08 3.06 -2.91
CA THR A 3 13.25 1.85 -3.03
C THR A 3 12.35 1.96 -4.25
N ASN A 4 11.90 0.83 -4.75
CA ASN A 4 10.87 0.77 -5.80
C ASN A 4 9.50 0.44 -5.22
N LEU A 5 9.40 0.27 -3.89
CA LEU A 5 8.15 0.01 -3.18
C LEU A 5 8.01 0.99 -2.03
N LEU A 6 6.94 1.77 -2.07
CA LEU A 6 6.49 2.59 -0.98
C LEU A 6 5.34 1.89 -0.25
N HIS A 7 5.36 2.03 1.07
CA HIS A 7 4.24 1.68 1.93
C HIS A 7 3.62 2.99 2.44
N ILE A 8 2.32 3.13 2.29
CA ILE A 8 1.59 4.39 2.48
C ILE A 8 0.37 4.14 3.36
N LYS A 9 0.27 4.83 4.50
CA LYS A 9 -0.94 4.79 5.34
C LYS A 9 -1.95 5.85 4.92
N ASN A 10 -3.16 5.73 5.45
CA ASN A 10 -4.33 6.59 5.16
C ASN A 10 -4.88 6.47 3.73
N MET A 11 -4.62 5.36 3.05
CA MET A 11 -5.31 4.98 1.82
C MET A 11 -6.50 4.07 2.16
N VAL A 12 -7.72 4.46 1.80
CA VAL A 12 -8.94 3.73 2.22
C VAL A 12 -9.92 3.42 1.09
N CYS A 13 -9.74 4.00 -0.10
CA CYS A 13 -10.63 3.76 -1.22
C CYS A 13 -9.90 3.95 -2.57
N PRO A 14 -10.53 3.57 -3.70
CA PRO A 14 -9.94 3.76 -5.03
C PRO A 14 -9.53 5.21 -5.34
N ARG A 15 -10.23 6.20 -4.77
CA ARG A 15 -9.87 7.62 -4.92
C ARG A 15 -8.53 7.95 -4.26
N CYS A 16 -8.14 7.26 -3.18
CA CYS A 16 -6.81 7.41 -2.58
C CYS A 16 -5.72 6.87 -3.51
N VAL A 17 -5.98 5.74 -4.17
CA VAL A 17 -5.07 5.14 -5.16
C VAL A 17 -4.81 6.12 -6.31
N GLU A 18 -5.88 6.69 -6.88
CA GLU A 18 -5.77 7.69 -7.94
C GLU A 18 -5.04 8.96 -7.48
N ALA A 19 -5.33 9.45 -6.27
CA ALA A 19 -4.68 10.63 -5.72
C ALA A 19 -3.16 10.40 -5.57
N VAL A 20 -2.74 9.28 -4.99
CA VAL A 20 -1.32 8.92 -4.84
C VAL A 20 -0.65 8.74 -6.20
N GLN A 21 -1.27 8.03 -7.14
CA GLN A 21 -0.75 7.88 -8.50
C GLN A 21 -0.47 9.25 -9.14
N ASN A 22 -1.46 10.15 -9.10
CA ASN A 22 -1.35 11.47 -9.69
C ASN A 22 -0.29 12.34 -9.01
N LEU A 23 -0.17 12.27 -7.68
CA LEU A 23 0.84 12.98 -6.91
C LEU A 23 2.26 12.53 -7.29
N LEU A 24 2.48 11.21 -7.40
CA LEU A 24 3.78 10.66 -7.79
C LEU A 24 4.15 11.04 -9.23
N VAL A 25 3.21 10.95 -10.17
CA VAL A 25 3.44 11.37 -11.57
C VAL A 25 3.76 12.86 -11.65
N LYS A 26 2.99 13.72 -10.95
CA LYS A 26 3.25 15.17 -10.91
C LYS A 26 4.60 15.53 -10.30
N ALA A 27 5.08 14.71 -9.37
CA ALA A 27 6.41 14.84 -8.77
C ALA A 27 7.55 14.29 -9.65
N GLY A 28 7.24 13.80 -10.86
CA GLY A 28 8.23 13.31 -11.83
C GLY A 28 8.64 11.85 -11.64
N TYR A 29 7.88 11.07 -10.85
CA TYR A 29 8.10 9.64 -10.72
C TYR A 29 7.24 8.84 -11.71
N GLU A 30 7.62 7.58 -11.91
CA GLU A 30 6.91 6.64 -12.79
C GLU A 30 6.34 5.49 -11.93
N PRO A 31 5.09 5.59 -11.45
CA PRO A 31 4.45 4.51 -10.72
C PRO A 31 3.98 3.44 -11.71
N MET A 32 4.46 2.21 -11.54
CA MET A 32 4.05 1.05 -12.32
C MET A 32 2.74 0.44 -11.82
N ALA A 33 2.54 0.45 -10.50
CA ALA A 33 1.32 -0.06 -9.89
C ALA A 33 1.07 0.67 -8.56
N VAL A 34 -0.14 1.16 -8.34
CA VAL A 34 -0.57 1.72 -7.07
C VAL A 34 -1.80 0.95 -6.61
N THR A 35 -1.75 0.44 -5.39
CA THR A 35 -2.82 -0.31 -4.73
C THR A 35 -3.05 0.27 -3.34
N LEU A 36 -4.10 -0.17 -2.65
CA LEU A 36 -4.31 0.25 -1.26
C LEU A 36 -3.08 -0.10 -0.42
N GLY A 37 -2.54 0.92 0.25
CA GLY A 37 -1.40 0.78 1.14
C GLY A 37 -0.02 0.77 0.46
N GLN A 38 0.07 0.71 -0.88
CA GLN A 38 1.35 0.51 -1.58
C GLN A 38 1.44 1.23 -2.94
N ALA A 39 2.65 1.68 -3.27
CA ALA A 39 2.98 2.16 -4.61
C ALA A 39 4.31 1.53 -5.08
N ARG A 40 4.28 0.86 -6.23
CA ARG A 40 5.44 0.28 -6.90
C ARG A 40 5.89 1.21 -8.04
N LEU A 41 7.15 1.61 -7.99
CA LEU A 41 7.80 2.52 -8.93
C LEU A 41 8.63 1.73 -9.95
N SER A 42 8.91 2.37 -11.09
CA SER A 42 9.81 1.81 -12.09
C SER A 42 11.20 1.51 -11.49
N PRO A 43 11.82 0.35 -11.79
CA PRO A 43 13.18 0.06 -11.37
C PRO A 43 14.24 1.05 -11.85
N SER A 44 13.98 1.73 -12.97
CA SER A 44 14.85 2.79 -13.50
C SER A 44 14.77 4.08 -12.68
N THR A 45 13.70 4.27 -11.91
CA THR A 45 13.36 5.52 -11.23
C THR A 45 13.08 5.26 -9.75
N PRO A 46 14.06 4.74 -8.98
CA PRO A 46 13.87 4.43 -7.57
C PRO A 46 13.65 5.70 -6.76
N ILE A 47 12.69 5.67 -5.83
CA ILE A 47 12.28 6.82 -5.04
C ILE A 47 12.95 6.80 -3.66
N ASP A 48 13.33 7.97 -3.14
CA ASP A 48 13.66 8.10 -1.73
C ASP A 48 12.36 8.34 -0.93
N PRO A 49 11.94 7.40 -0.06
CA PRO A 49 10.74 7.54 0.77
C PRO A 49 10.71 8.84 1.57
N LYS A 50 11.87 9.32 2.05
CA LYS A 50 11.95 10.54 2.84
C LYS A 50 11.76 11.80 2.00
N ALA A 51 12.17 11.76 0.73
CA ALA A 51 12.03 12.89 -0.17
C ALA A 51 10.57 13.10 -0.62
N VAL A 52 9.81 12.02 -0.77
CA VAL A 52 8.39 12.09 -1.20
C VAL A 52 7.41 12.22 -0.04
N ALA A 53 7.82 11.90 1.19
CA ALA A 53 6.95 11.94 2.36
C ALA A 53 6.26 13.31 2.59
N PRO A 54 6.92 14.48 2.47
CA PRO A 54 6.26 15.77 2.64
C PRO A 54 5.11 15.99 1.64
N LEU A 55 5.35 15.66 0.37
CA LEU A 55 4.36 15.79 -0.70
C LEU A 55 3.13 14.90 -0.47
N LEU A 56 3.34 13.68 0.00
CA LEU A 56 2.22 12.78 0.34
C LEU A 56 1.48 13.24 1.60
N ARG A 57 2.18 13.80 2.58
CA ARG A 57 1.59 14.38 3.81
C ARG A 57 0.70 15.58 3.56
N GLU A 58 1.08 16.45 2.64
CA GLU A 58 0.22 17.58 2.24
C GLU A 58 -1.14 17.12 1.72
N ALA A 59 -1.20 15.93 1.13
CA ALA A 59 -2.43 15.31 0.66
C ALA A 59 -3.11 14.39 1.71
N GLY A 60 -2.61 14.34 2.95
CA GLY A 60 -3.16 13.55 4.05
C GLY A 60 -2.66 12.09 4.14
N PHE A 61 -1.69 11.72 3.31
CA PHE A 61 -1.06 10.39 3.33
C PHE A 61 0.24 10.39 4.13
N ASP A 62 0.72 9.22 4.52
CA ASP A 62 2.00 9.11 5.23
C ASP A 62 2.80 7.93 4.70
N VAL A 63 4.10 8.16 4.48
CA VAL A 63 5.04 7.12 4.05
C VAL A 63 5.59 6.40 5.27
N LEU A 64 5.42 5.09 5.29
CA LEU A 64 5.87 4.23 6.39
C LEU A 64 7.32 3.82 6.17
N LEU A 65 8.17 4.15 7.15
CA LEU A 65 9.59 3.76 7.14
C LEU A 65 9.88 2.61 8.09
N ASP A 66 9.09 2.49 9.16
CA ASP A 66 9.23 1.42 10.13
C ASP A 66 8.61 0.11 9.62
N ARG A 67 9.33 -1.00 9.80
CA ARG A 67 8.88 -2.31 9.29
C ARG A 67 7.63 -2.84 10.01
N ALA A 68 7.47 -2.55 11.31
CA ALA A 68 6.29 -3.00 12.04
C ALA A 68 5.05 -2.20 11.61
N GLU A 69 5.19 -0.90 11.37
CA GLU A 69 4.12 -0.08 10.77
C GLU A 69 3.75 -0.59 9.36
N GLN A 70 4.75 -0.89 8.52
CA GLN A 70 4.52 -1.45 7.19
C GLN A 70 3.75 -2.77 7.24
N LEU A 71 4.16 -3.70 8.11
CA LEU A 71 3.47 -4.97 8.30
C LEU A 71 2.02 -4.76 8.78
N THR A 72 1.82 -3.82 9.70
CA THR A 72 0.50 -3.49 10.23
C THR A 72 -0.44 -3.02 9.13
N GLU A 73 0.00 -2.10 8.25
CA GLU A 73 -0.85 -1.65 7.14
C GLU A 73 -1.08 -2.73 6.07
N GLN A 74 -0.10 -3.60 5.82
CA GLN A 74 -0.29 -4.75 4.93
C GLN A 74 -1.36 -5.69 5.49
N ILE A 75 -1.31 -6.02 6.78
CA ILE A 75 -2.33 -6.85 7.44
C ILE A 75 -3.70 -6.20 7.33
N LYS A 76 -3.83 -4.89 7.60
CA LYS A 76 -5.11 -4.17 7.45
C LYS A 76 -5.66 -4.22 6.03
N THR A 77 -4.79 -4.13 5.03
CA THR A 77 -5.18 -4.22 3.62
C THR A 77 -5.70 -5.62 3.29
N VAL A 78 -4.99 -6.66 3.71
CA VAL A 78 -5.42 -8.07 3.54
C VAL A 78 -6.72 -8.35 4.31
N LEU A 79 -6.91 -7.76 5.50
CA LEU A 79 -8.16 -7.91 6.25
C LEU A 79 -9.36 -7.28 5.53
N GLN A 80 -9.18 -6.22 4.74
CA GLN A 80 -10.26 -5.70 3.91
C GLN A 80 -10.66 -6.70 2.82
N GLU A 81 -9.71 -7.38 2.19
CA GLU A 81 -9.99 -8.48 1.26
C GLU A 81 -10.71 -9.64 1.97
N TYR A 82 -10.32 -9.94 3.20
CA TYR A 82 -10.95 -10.97 4.01
C TYR A 82 -12.42 -10.66 4.34
N LEU A 83 -12.77 -9.39 4.55
CA LEU A 83 -14.17 -8.99 4.78
C LEU A 83 -15.05 -9.36 3.58
N GLU A 84 -14.55 -9.21 2.35
CA GLU A 84 -15.29 -9.65 1.16
C GLU A 84 -15.33 -11.18 1.07
N HIS A 85 -14.23 -11.87 1.39
CA HIS A 85 -14.20 -13.34 1.47
C HIS A 85 -15.26 -13.89 2.43
N LEU A 86 -15.43 -13.27 3.60
CA LEU A 86 -16.47 -13.63 4.58
C LEU A 86 -17.90 -13.48 4.03
N ARG A 87 -18.12 -12.53 3.11
CA ARG A 87 -19.46 -12.26 2.53
C ARG A 87 -19.80 -13.20 1.38
N THR A 88 -18.80 -13.63 0.61
CA THR A 88 -19.03 -14.35 -0.65
C THR A 88 -18.71 -15.84 -0.60
N ALA A 89 -17.84 -16.28 0.34
CA ALA A 89 -17.43 -17.68 0.40
C ALA A 89 -18.50 -18.56 1.07
N PRO A 90 -18.91 -19.69 0.46
CA PRO A 90 -19.82 -20.65 1.09
C PRO A 90 -19.29 -21.23 2.41
N ALA A 91 -17.96 -21.34 2.52
CA ALA A 91 -17.25 -21.75 3.72
C ALA A 91 -15.98 -20.89 3.86
N PRO A 92 -16.03 -19.76 4.57
CA PRO A 92 -14.88 -18.88 4.70
C PRO A 92 -13.76 -19.53 5.53
N LEU A 93 -12.52 -19.18 5.20
CA LEU A 93 -11.35 -19.57 5.99
C LEU A 93 -11.39 -18.85 7.34
N THR A 94 -10.70 -19.38 8.35
CA THR A 94 -10.44 -18.62 9.58
C THR A 94 -9.48 -17.46 9.28
N THR A 95 -9.51 -16.41 10.11
CA THR A 95 -8.62 -15.25 9.94
C THR A 95 -7.14 -15.65 9.91
N SER A 96 -6.74 -16.57 10.79
CA SER A 96 -5.35 -17.07 10.83
C SER A 96 -4.97 -17.84 9.56
N ALA A 97 -5.86 -18.68 9.03
CA ALA A 97 -5.61 -19.42 7.79
C ALA A 97 -5.56 -18.48 6.58
N PHE A 98 -6.46 -17.48 6.51
CA PHE A 98 -6.48 -16.51 5.42
C PHE A 98 -5.22 -15.63 5.40
N LEU A 99 -4.79 -15.14 6.56
CA LEU A 99 -3.55 -14.37 6.68
C LEU A 99 -2.32 -15.25 6.37
N ALA A 100 -2.29 -16.50 6.86
CA ALA A 100 -1.20 -17.41 6.56
C ALA A 100 -1.05 -17.65 5.04
N ASP A 101 -2.15 -17.81 4.29
CA ASP A 101 -2.13 -17.99 2.83
C ASP A 101 -1.57 -16.77 2.08
N ARG A 102 -1.80 -15.55 2.59
CA ARG A 102 -1.33 -14.30 1.95
C ARG A 102 0.10 -13.89 2.31
N PHE A 103 0.58 -14.35 3.47
CA PHE A 103 1.92 -14.05 3.97
C PHE A 103 2.84 -15.26 4.00
N ALA A 104 2.41 -16.40 3.46
CA ALA A 104 3.27 -17.56 3.24
C ALA A 104 4.38 -17.18 2.25
N THR A 105 5.59 -16.99 2.78
CA THR A 105 6.84 -16.87 2.04
C THR A 105 7.39 -18.22 1.65
#